data_AF-A0A4R5MBJ6-F1
#
_entry.id   AF-A0A4R5MBJ6-F1
#
_cell.length_a   1.000
_cell.length_b   1.000
_cell.length_c   1.000
_cell.angle_alpha   90.00
_cell.angle_beta   90.00
_cell.angle_gamma   90.00
#
_symmetry.space_group_name_H-M   'P 1'
#
loop_
_entity.id
_entity.type
_entity.pdbx_description
1 polymer ?
#
loop_
_entity_poly.entity_id
_entity_poly.type
_entity_poly.pdbx_seq_one_letter_code
_entity_poly.pdbx_strand_id
1 'polypeptide(L)'
;MTHLTDDQIAAKELRNAAYHEAGHKILYERFGGSGDAVIWRNESGNPAEKAWCGQFRPRTCPEEVRKIAIANGFPAPDLPMNWKAIVGMAGLLAEDILSGETDDVGALADTLFFKITGGEASASDLASMNITDVDDCALSYDVVDEAVRLLLEAWPLVQQEAEYLIEFAESECM
;
A
#
# COMPACT_ATOMS: atom_id res chain seq x y z
N MET A 1 -21.11 15.99 18.19
CA MET A 1 -20.21 14.85 17.92
C MET A 1 -21.08 13.62 17.79
N THR A 2 -21.37 13.20 16.56
CA THR A 2 -22.05 11.93 16.29
C THR A 2 -20.99 10.84 16.27
N HIS A 3 -21.06 9.90 17.21
CA HIS A 3 -20.19 8.73 17.22
C HIS A 3 -20.58 7.81 16.06
N LEU A 4 -19.59 7.30 15.32
CA LEU A 4 -19.82 6.26 14.32
C LEU A 4 -20.31 4.98 15.01
N THR A 5 -21.21 4.27 14.36
CA THR A 5 -21.61 2.91 14.77
C THR A 5 -20.51 1.91 14.45
N ASP A 6 -20.50 0.76 15.13
CA ASP A 6 -19.53 -0.31 14.88
C ASP A 6 -19.55 -0.77 13.42
N ASP A 7 -20.72 -0.85 12.79
CA ASP A 7 -20.86 -1.19 11.37
C ASP A 7 -20.24 -0.12 10.45
N GLN A 8 -20.38 1.16 10.79
CA GLN A 8 -19.74 2.25 10.04
C GLN A 8 -18.21 2.26 10.21
N ILE A 9 -17.72 1.91 11.41
CA ILE A 9 -16.29 1.75 11.67
C ILE A 9 -15.76 0.58 10.84
N ALA A 10 -16.41 -0.58 10.90
CA ALA A 10 -16.00 -1.76 10.15
C ALA A 10 -16.02 -1.53 8.63
N ALA A 11 -17.02 -0.82 8.10
CA ALA A 11 -17.07 -0.46 6.68
C ALA A 11 -15.91 0.48 6.27
N LYS A 12 -15.56 1.44 7.13
CA LYS A 12 -14.39 2.31 6.91
C LYS A 12 -13.10 1.50 6.94
N GLU A 13 -12.95 0.58 7.89
CA GLU A 13 -11.77 -0.26 8.02
C GLU A 13 -11.60 -1.23 6.84
N LEU A 14 -12.69 -1.83 6.35
CA LEU A 14 -12.69 -2.62 5.11
C LEU A 14 -12.18 -1.80 3.94
N ARG A 15 -12.75 -0.59 3.76
CA ARG A 15 -12.35 0.30 2.67
C ARG A 15 -10.88 0.68 2.78
N ASN A 16 -10.41 1.09 3.96
CA ASN A 16 -9.01 1.44 4.17
C ASN A 16 -8.08 0.24 3.87
N ALA A 17 -8.38 -0.95 4.40
CA ALA A 17 -7.57 -2.14 4.15
C ALA A 17 -7.52 -2.49 2.67
N ALA A 18 -8.66 -2.45 1.96
CA ALA A 18 -8.71 -2.74 0.53
C ALA A 18 -7.83 -1.78 -0.30
N TYR A 19 -7.91 -0.48 -0.04
CA TYR A 19 -7.09 0.51 -0.74
C TYR A 19 -5.60 0.41 -0.37
N HIS A 20 -5.29 0.11 0.90
CA HIS A 20 -3.93 -0.12 1.37
C HIS A 20 -3.27 -1.28 0.59
N GLU A 21 -3.91 -2.45 0.56
CA GLU A 21 -3.34 -3.61 -0.13
C GLU A 21 -3.32 -3.46 -1.66
N ALA A 22 -4.33 -2.80 -2.23
CA ALA A 22 -4.34 -2.45 -3.64
C ALA A 22 -3.18 -1.52 -4.01
N GLY A 23 -2.84 -0.55 -3.15
CA GLY A 23 -1.69 0.33 -3.33
C GLY A 23 -0.38 -0.45 -3.47
N HIS A 24 -0.12 -1.39 -2.56
CA HIS A 24 1.04 -2.28 -2.64
C HIS A 24 1.05 -3.09 -3.93
N LYS A 25 -0.06 -3.77 -4.24
CA LYS A 25 -0.17 -4.63 -5.42
C LYS A 25 0.16 -3.86 -6.71
N ILE A 26 -0.50 -2.72 -6.93
CA ILE A 26 -0.40 -1.98 -8.18
C ILE A 26 1.00 -1.43 -8.40
N LEU A 27 1.66 -0.88 -7.37
CA LEU A 27 3.05 -0.43 -7.54
C LEU A 27 4.03 -1.61 -7.67
N TYR A 28 3.80 -2.71 -6.97
CA TYR A 28 4.63 -3.91 -7.11
C TYR A 28 4.58 -4.50 -8.53
N GLU A 29 3.37 -4.58 -9.11
CA GLU A 29 3.16 -5.04 -10.48
C GLU A 29 3.71 -4.07 -11.51
N ARG A 30 3.62 -2.74 -11.26
CA ARG A 30 4.25 -1.72 -12.09
C ARG A 30 5.76 -1.94 -12.25
N PHE A 31 6.42 -2.45 -11.21
CA PHE A 31 7.85 -2.77 -11.24
C PHE A 31 8.17 -4.15 -11.84
N GLY A 32 7.18 -4.87 -12.38
CA GLY A 32 7.34 -6.16 -13.03
C GLY A 32 7.23 -7.36 -12.09
N GLY A 33 6.79 -7.13 -10.84
CA GLY A 33 6.42 -8.18 -9.92
C GLY A 33 5.01 -8.70 -10.19
N SER A 34 4.56 -9.63 -9.35
CA SER A 34 3.16 -10.05 -9.28
C SER A 34 2.83 -10.50 -7.87
N GLY A 35 1.56 -10.42 -7.48
CA GLY A 35 1.10 -10.84 -6.17
C GLY A 35 -0.42 -10.72 -6.03
N ASP A 36 -0.95 -11.14 -4.89
CA ASP A 36 -2.37 -10.98 -4.57
C ASP A 36 -2.53 -10.09 -3.35
N ALA A 37 -3.44 -9.12 -3.44
CA ALA A 37 -4.01 -8.49 -2.26
C ALA A 37 -5.14 -9.37 -1.73
N VAL A 38 -5.19 -9.58 -0.42
CA VAL A 38 -6.29 -10.30 0.23
C VAL A 38 -6.78 -9.52 1.44
N ILE A 39 -8.10 -9.55 1.66
CA ILE A 39 -8.78 -8.88 2.78
C ILE A 39 -9.66 -9.92 3.47
N TRP A 40 -9.66 -9.93 4.81
CA TRP A 40 -10.49 -10.85 5.58
C TRP A 40 -10.91 -10.23 6.92
N ARG A 41 -11.99 -10.75 7.50
CA ARG A 41 -12.52 -10.27 8.78
C ARG A 41 -11.61 -10.73 9.94
N ASN A 42 -11.36 -9.83 10.88
CA ASN A 42 -10.65 -10.16 12.10
C ASN A 42 -11.58 -10.95 13.04
N GLU A 43 -11.10 -12.10 13.53
CA GLU A 43 -11.84 -13.03 14.39
C GLU A 43 -11.47 -12.89 15.88
N SER A 44 -10.60 -11.94 16.25
CA SER A 44 -10.11 -11.81 17.63
C SER A 44 -11.21 -11.44 18.65
N GLY A 45 -12.30 -10.81 18.18
CA GLY A 45 -13.39 -10.31 19.02
C GLY A 45 -12.98 -9.14 19.93
N ASN A 46 -11.77 -8.60 19.77
CA ASN A 46 -11.26 -7.47 20.53
C ASN A 46 -11.67 -6.15 19.86
N PRO A 47 -12.53 -5.33 20.48
CA PRO A 47 -13.00 -4.07 19.88
C PRO A 47 -11.91 -3.00 19.78
N ALA A 48 -10.73 -3.20 20.38
CA ALA A 48 -9.58 -2.32 20.21
C ALA A 48 -8.76 -2.63 18.94
N GLU A 49 -9.03 -3.75 18.28
CA GLU A 49 -8.38 -4.14 17.03
C GLU A 49 -9.26 -3.80 15.83
N LYS A 50 -8.64 -3.62 14.65
CA LYS A 50 -9.38 -3.43 13.39
C LYS A 50 -10.26 -4.65 13.11
N ALA A 51 -11.48 -4.42 12.65
CA ALA A 51 -12.44 -5.45 12.25
C ALA A 51 -12.04 -6.15 10.94
N TRP A 52 -11.17 -5.54 10.14
CA TRP A 52 -10.66 -6.08 8.88
C TRP A 52 -9.14 -6.09 8.85
N CYS A 53 -8.59 -7.17 8.32
CA CYS A 53 -7.17 -7.35 8.07
C CYS A 53 -6.92 -7.40 6.56
N GLY A 54 -5.75 -6.93 6.15
CA GLY A 54 -5.26 -7.00 4.79
C GLY A 54 -3.88 -7.61 4.71
N GLN A 55 -3.55 -8.17 3.56
CA GLN A 55 -2.18 -8.54 3.22
C GLN A 55 -1.96 -8.62 1.72
N PHE A 56 -0.95 -7.91 1.23
CA PHE A 56 -0.35 -8.16 -0.06
C PHE A 56 0.64 -9.34 0.01
N ARG A 57 0.48 -10.29 -0.91
CA ARG A 57 1.23 -11.55 -0.99
C ARG A 57 1.99 -11.61 -2.32
N PRO A 58 3.27 -11.23 -2.34
CA PRO A 58 4.09 -11.34 -3.53
C PRO A 58 4.22 -12.79 -4.02
N ARG A 59 4.05 -13.00 -5.32
CA ARG A 59 4.31 -14.28 -6.01
C ARG A 59 5.63 -14.27 -6.77
N THR A 60 5.97 -13.17 -7.43
CA THR A 60 7.22 -13.03 -8.19
C THR A 60 7.90 -11.71 -7.90
N CYS A 61 9.19 -11.74 -7.58
CA CYS A 61 9.97 -10.54 -7.28
C CYS A 61 10.40 -9.77 -8.54
N PRO A 62 10.18 -8.44 -8.62
CA PRO A 62 10.70 -7.57 -9.69
C PRO A 62 12.17 -7.83 -10.05
N GLU A 63 13.03 -7.95 -9.04
CA GLU A 63 14.49 -8.17 -9.22
C GLU A 63 14.78 -9.53 -9.87
N GLU A 64 14.06 -10.57 -9.46
CA GLU A 64 14.24 -11.92 -9.98
C GLU A 64 13.72 -12.05 -11.41
N VAL A 65 12.53 -11.50 -11.69
CA VAL A 65 11.96 -11.47 -13.05
C VAL A 65 12.90 -10.73 -14.00
N ARG A 66 13.41 -9.56 -13.60
CA ARG A 66 14.39 -8.79 -14.37
C ARG A 66 15.68 -9.58 -14.62
N LYS A 67 16.22 -10.23 -13.59
CA LYS A 67 17.44 -11.05 -13.70
C LYS A 67 17.27 -12.20 -14.68
N ILE A 68 16.13 -12.90 -14.64
CA ILE A 68 15.80 -14.00 -15.55
C ILE A 68 15.68 -13.49 -16.99
N ALA A 69 14.97 -12.38 -17.22
CA ALA A 69 14.81 -11.81 -18.55
C ALA A 69 16.16 -11.47 -19.21
N ILE A 70 17.02 -10.74 -18.48
CA ILE A 70 18.37 -10.37 -18.95
C ILE A 70 19.22 -11.62 -19.22
N ALA A 71 19.20 -12.61 -18.33
CA ALA A 71 19.97 -13.85 -18.48
C ALA A 71 19.56 -14.64 -19.74
N ASN A 72 18.32 -14.48 -20.20
CA ASN A 72 17.80 -15.12 -21.41
C ASN A 72 17.85 -14.21 -22.65
N GLY A 73 18.51 -13.05 -22.58
CA GLY A 73 18.68 -12.14 -23.70
C GLY A 73 17.43 -11.31 -24.04
N PHE A 74 16.43 -11.28 -23.16
CA PHE A 74 15.27 -10.41 -23.32
C PHE A 74 15.55 -9.01 -22.76
N PRO A 75 15.02 -7.95 -23.40
CA PRO A 75 15.04 -6.62 -22.80
C PRO A 75 14.21 -6.64 -21.52
N ALA A 76 14.73 -6.01 -20.47
CA ALA A 76 14.02 -5.84 -19.21
C ALA A 76 13.99 -4.35 -18.85
N PRO A 77 12.84 -3.80 -18.42
CA PRO A 77 12.79 -2.42 -17.95
C PRO A 77 13.77 -2.16 -16.81
N ASP A 78 14.21 -0.91 -16.68
CA ASP A 78 15.00 -0.51 -15.52
C ASP A 78 14.14 -0.51 -14.27
N LEU A 79 14.72 -1.05 -13.20
CA LEU A 79 14.11 -1.12 -11.89
C LEU A 79 14.80 -0.06 -11.00
N PRO A 80 14.09 0.98 -10.54
CA PRO A 80 14.68 2.01 -9.68
C PRO A 80 15.26 1.40 -8.40
N MET A 81 16.39 1.90 -7.91
CA MET A 81 17.04 1.35 -6.70
C MET A 81 16.14 1.41 -5.46
N ASN A 82 15.28 2.43 -5.40
CA ASN A 82 14.32 2.73 -4.35
C ASN A 82 12.95 2.05 -4.53
N TRP A 83 12.79 1.13 -5.49
CA TRP A 83 11.50 0.51 -5.80
C TRP A 83 10.83 -0.13 -4.58
N LYS A 84 11.61 -0.77 -3.68
CA LYS A 84 11.08 -1.41 -2.47
C LYS A 84 10.52 -0.38 -1.47
N ALA A 85 11.19 0.76 -1.34
CA ALA A 85 10.72 1.87 -0.52
C ALA A 85 9.42 2.46 -1.07
N ILE A 86 9.34 2.66 -2.39
CA ILE A 86 8.12 3.12 -3.07
C ILE A 86 6.96 2.15 -2.82
N VAL A 87 7.18 0.84 -2.98
CA VAL A 87 6.14 -0.17 -2.72
C VAL A 87 5.74 -0.17 -1.24
N GLY A 88 6.70 -0.11 -0.31
CA GLY A 88 6.41 -0.11 1.12
C GLY A 88 5.57 1.09 1.57
N MET A 89 5.70 2.23 0.92
CA MET A 89 4.89 3.43 1.23
C MET A 89 3.49 3.41 0.61
N ALA A 90 3.28 2.55 -0.39
CA ALA A 90 2.10 2.59 -1.23
C ALA A 90 0.79 2.39 -0.47
N GLY A 91 0.79 1.53 0.56
CA GLY A 91 -0.40 1.26 1.37
C GLY A 91 -0.87 2.47 2.15
N LEU A 92 0.01 3.08 2.95
CA LEU A 92 -0.31 4.29 3.70
C LEU A 92 -0.70 5.46 2.78
N LEU A 93 0.03 5.63 1.68
CA LEU A 93 -0.27 6.68 0.72
C LEU A 93 -1.64 6.48 0.04
N ALA A 94 -2.04 5.22 -0.23
CA ALA A 94 -3.36 4.93 -0.77
C ALA A 94 -4.47 5.32 0.21
N GLU A 95 -4.25 5.12 1.52
CA GLU A 95 -5.18 5.60 2.56
C GLU A 95 -5.27 7.13 2.59
N ASP A 96 -4.15 7.84 2.42
CA ASP A 96 -4.11 9.31 2.38
C ASP A 96 -4.87 9.87 1.18
N ILE A 97 -4.64 9.33 -0.01
CA ILE A 97 -5.37 9.73 -1.22
C ILE A 97 -6.87 9.41 -1.07
N LEU A 98 -7.20 8.24 -0.51
CA LEU A 98 -8.59 7.84 -0.26
C LEU A 98 -9.32 8.79 0.69
N SER A 99 -8.62 9.34 1.69
CA SER A 99 -9.21 10.27 2.66
C SER A 99 -9.80 11.51 2.00
N GLY A 100 -9.25 11.92 0.86
CA GLY A 100 -9.64 13.12 0.12
C GLY A 100 -9.37 14.42 0.88
N GLU A 101 -8.54 14.41 1.92
CA GLU A 101 -8.20 15.60 2.70
C GLU A 101 -7.39 16.62 1.88
N THR A 102 -6.59 16.15 0.92
CA THR A 102 -5.80 16.99 0.00
C THR A 102 -5.55 16.27 -1.32
N ASP A 103 -5.50 17.03 -2.42
CA ASP A 103 -5.01 16.61 -3.74
C ASP A 103 -3.64 17.22 -4.08
N ASP A 104 -3.10 18.06 -3.21
CA ASP A 104 -1.77 18.64 -3.36
C ASP A 104 -0.68 17.60 -3.10
N VAL A 105 0.19 17.41 -4.10
CA VAL A 105 1.27 16.42 -4.10
C VAL A 105 2.26 16.66 -2.95
N GLY A 106 2.61 17.93 -2.68
CA GLY A 106 3.53 18.27 -1.60
C GLY A 106 2.93 17.96 -0.23
N ALA A 107 1.65 18.30 -0.02
CA ALA A 107 0.94 17.99 1.21
C ALA A 107 0.75 16.48 1.44
N LEU A 108 0.55 15.69 0.37
CA LEU A 108 0.53 14.22 0.45
C LEU A 108 1.90 13.68 0.86
N ALA A 109 2.98 14.21 0.27
CA ALA A 109 4.35 13.81 0.62
C ALA A 109 4.68 14.14 2.08
N ASP A 110 4.36 15.35 2.54
CA ASP A 110 4.53 15.77 3.93
C ASP A 110 3.75 14.86 4.89
N THR A 111 2.47 14.62 4.60
CA THR A 111 1.62 13.73 5.42
C THR A 111 2.21 12.33 5.54
N LEU A 112 2.59 11.73 4.41
CA LEU A 112 3.17 10.39 4.36
C LEU A 112 4.48 10.33 5.15
N PHE A 113 5.35 11.33 4.98
CA PHE A 113 6.61 11.43 5.71
C PHE A 113 6.39 11.50 7.23
N PHE A 114 5.44 12.32 7.69
CA PHE A 114 5.11 12.45 9.11
C PHE A 114 4.50 11.18 9.69
N LYS A 115 3.67 10.46 8.94
CA LYS A 115 3.10 9.17 9.37
C LYS A 115 4.16 8.10 9.56
N ILE A 116 5.08 7.99 8.60
CA ILE A 116 6.17 7.00 8.67
C ILE A 116 7.08 7.33 9.86
N THR A 117 7.49 8.60 10.00
CA THR A 117 8.35 9.04 11.11
C THR A 117 7.64 8.98 12.47
N GLY A 118 6.31 9.13 12.50
CA GLY A 118 5.46 8.99 13.67
C GLY A 118 5.18 7.54 14.09
N GLY A 119 5.67 6.54 13.34
CA GLY A 119 5.51 5.12 13.65
C GLY A 119 4.16 4.53 13.24
N GLU A 120 3.44 5.15 12.30
CA GLU A 120 2.16 4.63 11.78
C GLU A 120 2.33 3.53 10.72
N ALA A 121 3.55 3.38 10.16
CA ALA A 121 3.86 2.33 9.20
C ALA A 121 3.92 0.95 9.88
N SER A 122 3.38 -0.07 9.20
CA SER A 122 3.45 -1.44 9.72
C SER A 122 4.89 -1.96 9.68
N ALA A 123 5.21 -2.95 10.53
CA ALA A 123 6.54 -3.56 10.53
C ALA A 123 6.89 -4.20 9.17
N SER A 124 5.90 -4.73 8.43
CA SER A 124 6.08 -5.26 7.08
C SER A 124 6.38 -4.18 6.05
N ASP A 125 5.77 -3.00 6.18
CA ASP A 125 6.00 -1.87 5.28
C ASP A 125 7.40 -1.30 5.50
N LEU A 126 7.79 -1.09 6.75
CA LEU A 126 9.14 -0.66 7.12
C LEU A 126 10.20 -1.65 6.64
N ALA A 127 9.97 -2.95 6.84
CA ALA A 127 10.86 -3.99 6.33
C ALA A 127 10.97 -3.95 4.80
N SER A 128 9.86 -3.72 4.10
CA SER A 128 9.84 -3.54 2.64
C SER A 128 10.63 -2.31 2.21
N MET A 129 10.55 -1.21 2.95
CA MET A 129 11.37 -0.01 2.69
C MET A 129 12.86 -0.19 2.99
N ASN A 130 13.27 -1.33 3.56
CA ASN A 130 14.61 -1.55 4.12
C ASN A 130 14.96 -0.50 5.21
N ILE A 131 13.94 -0.01 5.91
CA ILE A 131 14.07 0.91 7.04
C ILE A 131 14.04 0.06 8.31
N THR A 132 15.21 -0.08 8.95
CA THR A 132 15.35 -0.83 10.21
C THR A 132 15.24 0.07 11.44
N ASP A 133 15.38 1.38 11.26
CA ASP A 133 15.22 2.40 12.29
C ASP A 133 14.57 3.65 11.65
N VAL A 134 13.45 4.08 12.22
CA VAL A 134 12.67 5.24 11.75
C VAL A 134 13.38 6.56 12.10
N ASP A 135 14.22 6.56 13.14
CA ASP A 135 14.98 7.75 13.58
C ASP A 135 16.18 8.06 12.68
N ASP A 136 16.58 7.14 11.79
CA ASP A 136 17.82 7.23 11.01
C ASP A 136 17.65 7.90 9.63
N CYS A 137 16.55 8.63 9.41
CA CYS A 137 16.32 9.45 8.20
C CYS A 137 16.58 8.73 6.85
N ALA A 138 16.32 7.42 6.78
CA ALA A 138 16.65 6.60 5.61
C ALA A 138 15.78 6.89 4.37
N LEU A 139 14.71 7.69 4.52
CA LEU A 139 13.77 8.03 3.46
C LEU A 139 13.96 9.50 3.02
N SER A 140 14.39 9.72 1.77
CA SER A 140 14.51 11.08 1.23
C SER A 140 13.18 11.58 0.66
N TYR A 141 12.94 12.89 0.72
CA TYR A 141 11.77 13.53 0.11
C TYR A 141 11.62 13.20 -1.38
N ASP A 142 12.72 13.10 -2.12
CA ASP A 142 12.69 12.71 -3.54
C ASP A 142 12.02 11.33 -3.77
N VAL A 143 12.26 10.38 -2.85
CA VAL A 143 11.67 9.03 -2.93
C VAL A 143 10.19 9.08 -2.55
N VAL A 144 9.81 9.94 -1.59
CA VAL A 144 8.41 10.17 -1.20
C VAL A 144 7.63 10.81 -2.35
N ASP A 145 8.14 11.89 -2.94
CA ASP A 145 7.53 12.57 -4.09
C ASP A 145 7.36 11.63 -5.28
N GLU A 146 8.36 10.78 -5.53
CA GLU A 146 8.27 9.76 -6.56
C GLU A 146 7.15 8.75 -6.27
N ALA A 147 7.02 8.28 -5.03
CA ALA A 147 5.92 7.38 -4.64
C ALA A 147 4.55 8.03 -4.82
N VAL A 148 4.39 9.30 -4.39
CA VAL A 148 3.15 10.08 -4.57
C VAL A 148 2.78 10.15 -6.05
N ARG A 149 3.71 10.58 -6.90
CA ARG A 149 3.47 10.71 -8.34
C ARG A 149 3.09 9.36 -8.96
N LEU A 150 3.84 8.30 -8.67
CA LEU A 150 3.62 6.98 -9.27
C LEU A 150 2.27 6.37 -8.85
N LEU A 151 1.86 6.55 -7.59
CA LEU A 151 0.58 6.04 -7.11
C LEU A 151 -0.60 6.85 -7.66
N LEU A 152 -0.47 8.19 -7.74
CA LEU A 152 -1.49 9.04 -8.38
C LEU A 152 -1.68 8.69 -9.86
N GLU A 153 -0.60 8.46 -10.60
CA GLU A 153 -0.67 7.98 -11.99
C GLU A 153 -1.39 6.63 -12.11
N ALA A 154 -1.21 5.74 -11.12
CA ALA A 154 -1.81 4.43 -11.10
C ALA A 154 -3.16 4.38 -10.37
N TRP A 155 -3.66 5.52 -9.86
CA TRP A 155 -4.81 5.58 -8.96
C TRP A 155 -6.08 4.92 -9.51
N PRO A 156 -6.45 5.07 -10.80
CA PRO A 156 -7.62 4.37 -11.34
C PRO A 156 -7.53 2.84 -11.22
N LEU A 157 -6.32 2.26 -11.32
CA LEU A 157 -6.10 0.83 -11.14
C LEU A 157 -6.18 0.43 -9.67
N VAL A 158 -5.68 1.28 -8.77
CA VAL A 158 -5.81 1.08 -7.31
C VAL A 158 -7.30 1.08 -6.92
N GLN A 159 -8.08 2.04 -7.42
CA GLN A 159 -9.53 2.09 -7.19
C GLN A 159 -10.23 0.83 -7.68
N GLN A 160 -9.94 0.40 -8.91
CA GLN A 160 -10.53 -0.80 -9.50
C GLN A 160 -10.22 -2.06 -8.68
N GLU A 161 -8.96 -2.25 -8.28
CA GLU A 161 -8.56 -3.41 -7.47
C GLU A 161 -9.20 -3.36 -6.08
N ALA A 162 -9.20 -2.18 -5.43
CA ALA A 162 -9.79 -2.04 -4.11
C ALA A 162 -11.31 -2.30 -4.11
N GLU A 163 -12.03 -1.83 -5.13
CA GLU A 163 -13.46 -2.10 -5.29
C GLU A 163 -13.72 -3.60 -5.48
N TYR A 164 -12.90 -4.30 -6.29
CA TYR A 164 -12.96 -5.75 -6.41
C TYR A 164 -12.74 -6.47 -5.07
N LEU A 165 -11.76 -6.03 -4.27
CA LEU A 165 -11.48 -6.61 -2.95
C LEU A 165 -12.64 -6.41 -1.97
N ILE A 166 -13.27 -5.24 -1.98
CA ILE A 166 -14.43 -4.93 -1.13
C ILE A 166 -15.61 -5.83 -1.51
N GLU A 167 -15.96 -5.89 -2.80
CA GLU A 167 -17.06 -6.74 -3.28
C GLU A 167 -16.83 -8.21 -2.93
N PHE A 168 -15.59 -8.69 -3.10
CA PHE A 168 -15.23 -10.06 -2.75
C PHE A 168 -15.39 -10.32 -1.25
N ALA A 169 -14.86 -9.44 -0.40
CA ALA A 169 -14.92 -9.57 1.05
C ALA A 169 -16.36 -9.54 1.60
N GLU A 170 -17.21 -8.68 1.04
CA GLU A 170 -18.63 -8.62 1.39
C GLU A 170 -19.39 -9.89 0.95
N SER A 171 -19.00 -10.48 -0.19
CA SER A 171 -19.62 -11.71 -0.70
C SER A 171 -19.31 -12.96 0.15
N GLU A 172 -18.14 -13.02 0.79
CA GLU A 172 -17.76 -14.13 1.68
C GLU A 172 -18.40 -14.02 3.08
N CYS A 173 -18.98 -12.86 3.43
CA CYS A 173 -19.66 -12.64 4.71
C CYS A 173 -21.18 -12.93 4.68
N MET A 174 -21.74 -13.28 3.51
CA MET A 174 -23.15 -13.69 3.32
C MET A 174 -23.31 -15.21 3.34
#